data_AF-A0A2T5VD60-F1
#
_entry.id   AF-A0A2T5VD60-F1
#
_cell.length_a   1.000
_cell.length_b   1.000
_cell.length_c   1.000
_cell.angle_alpha   90.00
_cell.angle_beta   90.00
_cell.angle_gamma   90.00
#
_symmetry.space_group_name_H-M   'P 1'
#
loop_
_entity.id
_entity.type
_entity.pdbx_description
1 polymer ?
#
loop_
_entity_poly.entity_id
_entity_poly.type
_entity_poly.pdbx_seq_one_letter_code
_entity_poly.pdbx_strand_id
1 'polypeptide(L)'
;MDATFHGYHASRPWYYLLGDPILKPRAIKALATASGYRGYRADEIVAVDRLLEPKRTRKREAIERQVLLKLRTDLARYRELAHYLRIRKGFEGVSGNPSQCEDMDVALSLKFAHVYNGYAHVAVLEQLGSHQMSLL
;
A
#
# COMPACT_ATOMS: atom_id res chain seq x y z
N MET A 1 2.91 4.37 -14.74
CA MET A 1 2.41 3.10 -15.30
C MET A 1 1.80 2.33 -14.17
N ASP A 2 0.51 2.07 -14.24
CA ASP A 2 -0.22 1.34 -13.20
C ASP A 2 0.08 -0.15 -13.34
N ALA A 3 0.22 -0.85 -12.21
CA ALA A 3 0.42 -2.29 -12.23
C ALA A 3 -0.90 -2.97 -12.55
N THR A 4 -1.05 -3.38 -13.82
CA THR A 4 -2.27 -3.99 -14.35
C THR A 4 -1.97 -5.32 -15.03
N PHE A 5 -2.92 -6.24 -14.93
CA PHE A 5 -2.88 -7.56 -15.57
C PHE A 5 -4.26 -7.95 -16.05
N HIS A 6 -4.39 -8.32 -17.33
CA HIS A 6 -5.68 -8.44 -18.02
C HIS A 6 -6.63 -7.24 -17.76
N GLY A 7 -6.08 -6.03 -17.63
CA GLY A 7 -6.84 -4.81 -17.33
C GLY A 7 -7.24 -4.63 -15.86
N TYR A 8 -6.97 -5.59 -14.98
CA TYR A 8 -7.21 -5.46 -13.55
C TYR A 8 -6.02 -4.84 -12.85
N HIS A 9 -6.26 -3.84 -12.00
CA HIS A 9 -5.25 -3.27 -11.13
C HIS A 9 -4.98 -4.16 -9.91
N ALA A 10 -3.78 -4.10 -9.33
CA ALA A 10 -3.43 -4.85 -8.11
C ALA A 10 -4.32 -4.55 -6.87
N SER A 11 -5.13 -3.50 -6.90
CA SER A 11 -6.17 -3.26 -5.88
C SER A 11 -7.46 -4.08 -6.11
N ARG A 12 -7.53 -4.85 -7.19
CA ARG A 12 -8.67 -5.70 -7.55
C ARG A 12 -8.34 -7.17 -7.30
N PRO A 13 -9.25 -7.97 -6.71
CA PRO A 13 -8.99 -9.38 -6.41
C PRO A 13 -8.63 -10.22 -7.66
N TRP A 14 -9.29 -9.95 -8.79
CA TRP A 14 -9.06 -10.63 -10.08
C TRP A 14 -7.62 -10.57 -10.58
N TYR A 15 -6.86 -9.53 -10.20
CA TYR A 15 -5.43 -9.42 -10.49
C TYR A 15 -4.63 -10.62 -9.95
N TYR A 16 -4.93 -11.02 -8.71
CA TYR A 16 -4.21 -12.09 -8.02
C TYR A 16 -4.68 -13.48 -8.45
N LEU A 17 -5.99 -13.60 -8.70
CA LEU A 17 -6.61 -14.81 -9.20
C LEU A 17 -6.10 -15.20 -10.58
N LEU A 18 -6.07 -14.25 -11.53
CA LEU A 18 -5.71 -14.53 -12.92
C LEU A 18 -4.20 -14.73 -13.16
N GLY A 19 -3.36 -14.41 -12.17
CA GLY A 19 -1.98 -14.91 -12.20
C GLY A 19 -0.85 -13.89 -12.17
N ASP A 20 -1.09 -12.58 -12.03
CA ASP A 20 0.02 -11.61 -12.13
C ASP A 20 1.09 -11.83 -11.02
N PRO A 21 2.38 -11.54 -11.29
CA PRO A 21 3.41 -11.35 -10.29
C PRO A 21 2.96 -10.53 -9.07
N ILE A 22 3.03 -11.16 -7.91
CA ILE A 22 2.76 -10.50 -6.64
C ILE A 22 3.82 -9.41 -6.40
N LEU A 23 3.39 -8.16 -6.45
CA LEU A 23 4.26 -7.00 -6.33
C LEU A 23 5.02 -6.99 -5.01
N LYS A 24 6.33 -6.73 -5.09
CA LYS A 24 7.18 -6.54 -3.91
C LYS A 24 6.89 -5.17 -3.30
N PRO A 25 6.99 -4.99 -1.96
CA PRO A 25 6.78 -3.70 -1.30
C PRO A 25 7.50 -2.51 -1.95
N ARG A 26 8.74 -2.69 -2.41
CA ARG A 26 9.50 -1.66 -3.12
C ARG A 26 8.83 -1.20 -4.43
N ALA A 27 8.22 -2.12 -5.17
CA ALA A 27 7.46 -1.80 -6.38
C ALA A 27 6.18 -1.05 -6.03
N ILE A 28 5.47 -1.46 -4.97
CA ILE A 28 4.27 -0.75 -4.48
C ILE A 28 4.63 0.68 -4.07
N LYS A 29 5.75 0.87 -3.36
CA LYS A 29 6.28 2.21 -3.03
C LYS A 29 6.52 3.04 -4.28
N ALA A 30 7.24 2.48 -5.26
CA ALA A 30 7.55 3.18 -6.51
C ALA A 30 6.27 3.59 -7.26
N LEU A 31 5.27 2.71 -7.34
CA LEU A 31 3.97 3.01 -7.94
C LEU A 31 3.25 4.14 -7.21
N ALA A 32 3.16 4.05 -5.88
CA ALA A 32 2.51 5.07 -5.06
C ALA A 32 3.17 6.44 -5.25
N THR A 33 4.50 6.50 -5.21
CA THR A 33 5.26 7.75 -5.41
C THR A 33 5.13 8.28 -6.84
N ALA A 34 5.19 7.43 -7.86
CA ALA A 34 5.16 7.86 -9.26
C ALA A 34 3.77 8.30 -9.74
N SER A 35 2.70 7.81 -9.12
CA SER A 35 1.33 8.16 -9.51
C SER A 35 0.94 9.61 -9.17
N GLY A 36 1.68 10.26 -8.26
CA GLY A 36 1.28 11.55 -7.68
C GLY A 36 0.03 11.47 -6.78
N TYR A 37 -0.53 10.27 -6.58
CA TYR A 37 -1.63 10.05 -5.64
C TYR A 37 -1.15 10.29 -4.21
N ARG A 38 -1.92 11.10 -3.46
CA ARG A 38 -1.53 11.58 -2.13
C ARG A 38 -2.15 10.78 -0.98
N GLY A 39 -3.01 9.81 -1.29
CA GLY A 39 -3.72 9.04 -0.28
C GLY A 39 -4.90 9.78 0.33
N TYR A 40 -5.82 9.03 0.93
CA TYR A 40 -7.07 9.60 1.47
C TYR A 40 -6.88 10.56 2.67
N ARG A 41 -5.71 10.58 3.33
CA ARG A 41 -5.40 11.47 4.46
C ARG A 41 -4.59 12.70 4.05
N ALA A 42 -4.38 12.92 2.74
CA ALA A 42 -3.53 14.01 2.26
C ALA A 42 -3.92 15.37 2.84
N ASP A 43 -5.22 15.68 2.85
CA ASP A 43 -5.73 16.98 3.32
C ASP A 43 -5.55 17.14 4.83
N GLU A 44 -5.76 16.07 5.61
CA GLU A 44 -5.49 16.06 7.05
C GLU A 44 -4.00 16.34 7.33
N ILE A 45 -3.11 15.68 6.58
CA ILE A 45 -1.65 15.83 6.71
C ILE A 45 -1.23 17.27 6.37
N VAL A 46 -1.74 17.83 5.27
CA VAL A 46 -1.44 19.21 4.84
C VAL A 46 -2.00 20.24 5.81
N ALA A 47 -3.19 20.00 6.37
CA ALA A 47 -3.81 20.93 7.32
C ALA A 47 -2.97 21.12 8.60
N VAL A 48 -2.21 20.09 9.01
CA VAL A 48 -1.32 20.20 10.18
C VAL A 48 -0.23 21.23 9.99
N ASP A 49 0.29 21.41 8.77
CA ASP A 49 1.39 22.35 8.50
C ASP A 49 1.00 23.83 8.69
N ARG A 50 -0.31 24.11 8.67
CA ARG A 50 -0.88 25.45 8.90
C ARG A 50 -1.01 25.81 10.39
N LEU A 51 -0.71 24.89 11.30
CA LEU A 51 -0.81 25.14 12.73
C LEU A 51 0.39 25.95 13.24
N LEU A 52 0.17 26.69 14.33
CA LEU A 52 1.26 27.36 15.03
C LEU A 52 2.06 26.37 15.90
N GLU A 53 3.34 26.68 16.13
CA GLU A 53 4.14 25.92 17.08
C GLU A 53 3.68 26.15 18.53
N PRO A 54 3.81 25.14 19.42
CA PRO A 54 4.35 23.80 19.21
C PRO A 54 3.31 22.76 18.70
N LYS A 55 2.08 23.19 18.40
CA LYS A 55 0.98 22.28 18.04
C LYS A 55 1.24 21.61 16.69
N ARG A 56 1.82 22.32 15.73
CA ARG A 56 2.24 21.80 14.43
C ARG A 56 3.15 20.59 14.59
N THR A 57 4.30 20.77 15.26
CA THR A 57 5.28 19.70 15.49
C THR A 57 4.64 18.48 16.16
N ARG A 58 3.93 18.69 17.28
CA ARG A 58 3.32 17.58 18.03
C ARG A 58 2.30 16.78 17.23
N LYS A 59 1.42 17.46 16.48
CA LYS A 59 0.42 16.77 15.65
C LYS A 59 1.05 16.05 14.48
N ARG A 60 2.06 16.67 13.85
CA ARG A 60 2.79 16.07 12.74
C ARG A 60 3.47 14.77 13.16
N GLU A 61 4.21 14.79 14.26
CA GLU A 61 4.85 13.57 14.79
C GLU A 61 3.82 12.49 15.14
N ALA A 62 2.65 12.87 15.66
CA ALA A 62 1.59 11.91 15.96
C ALA A 62 1.06 11.24 14.68
N ILE A 63 0.81 12.01 13.62
CA ILE A 63 0.37 11.46 12.33
C ILE A 63 1.46 10.59 11.72
N GLU A 64 2.72 11.02 11.74
CA GLU A 64 3.86 10.25 11.26
C GLU A 64 3.95 8.89 11.94
N ARG A 65 3.92 8.86 13.28
CA ARG A 65 3.92 7.61 14.06
C ARG A 65 2.75 6.69 13.68
N GLN A 66 1.56 7.25 13.52
CA GLN A 66 0.37 6.47 13.12
C GLN A 66 0.49 5.89 11.70
N VAL A 67 0.93 6.70 10.73
CA VAL A 67 1.11 6.27 9.33
C VAL A 67 2.17 5.17 9.26
N LEU A 68 3.31 5.36 9.90
CA LEU A 68 4.39 4.38 9.90
C LEU A 68 3.99 3.07 10.60
N LEU A 69 3.31 3.14 11.75
CA LEU A 69 2.84 1.95 12.46
C LEU A 69 1.83 1.17 11.61
N LYS A 70 0.85 1.87 11.00
CA LYS A 70 -0.15 1.22 10.15
C LYS A 70 0.49 0.59 8.91
N LEU A 71 1.36 1.33 8.22
CA LEU A 71 2.08 0.82 7.05
C LEU A 71 2.93 -0.42 7.41
N ARG A 72 3.59 -0.44 8.57
CA ARG A 72 4.32 -1.61 9.08
C ARG A 72 3.42 -2.83 9.24
N THR A 73 2.29 -2.66 9.91
CA THR A 73 1.31 -3.74 10.12
C THR A 73 0.73 -4.25 8.80
N ASP A 74 0.35 -3.34 7.90
CA ASP A 74 -0.19 -3.72 6.60
C ASP A 74 0.87 -4.40 5.72
N LEU A 75 2.14 -3.98 5.77
CA LEU A 75 3.26 -4.64 5.08
C LEU A 75 3.53 -6.05 5.59
N ALA A 76 3.51 -6.26 6.91
CA ALA A 76 3.67 -7.57 7.51
C ALA A 76 2.57 -8.51 7.00
N ARG A 77 1.31 -8.08 7.11
CA ARG A 77 0.17 -8.89 6.66
C ARG A 77 0.17 -9.10 5.14
N TYR A 78 0.55 -8.10 4.35
CA TYR A 78 0.69 -8.24 2.91
C TYR A 78 1.75 -9.30 2.55
N ARG A 79 2.90 -9.29 3.23
CA ARG A 79 3.98 -10.28 2.99
C ARG A 79 3.53 -11.71 3.32
N GLU A 80 2.79 -11.89 4.43
CA GLU A 80 2.20 -13.18 4.80
C GLU A 80 1.25 -13.68 3.70
N LEU A 81 0.25 -12.88 3.32
CA LEU A 81 -0.72 -13.24 2.28
C LEU A 81 -0.05 -13.50 0.93
N ALA A 82 0.93 -12.67 0.57
CA ALA A 82 1.73 -12.86 -0.63
C ALA A 82 2.50 -14.18 -0.60
N HIS A 83 3.03 -14.58 0.55
CA HIS A 83 3.72 -15.85 0.72
C HIS A 83 2.75 -17.04 0.57
N TYR A 84 1.60 -17.01 1.25
CA TYR A 84 0.57 -18.04 1.12
C TYR A 84 0.09 -18.21 -0.33
N LEU A 85 -0.14 -17.10 -1.04
CA LEU A 85 -0.54 -17.14 -2.45
C LEU A 85 0.54 -17.77 -3.35
N ARG A 86 1.83 -17.50 -3.09
CA ARG A 86 2.94 -18.15 -3.84
C ARG A 86 2.95 -19.65 -3.61
N ILE A 87 2.75 -20.09 -2.37
CA ILE A 87 2.68 -21.50 -2.02
C ILE A 87 1.50 -22.15 -2.74
N ARG A 88 0.27 -21.59 -2.61
CA ARG A 88 -0.94 -22.11 -3.28
C ARG A 88 -0.72 -22.29 -4.78
N LYS A 89 -0.22 -21.26 -5.47
CA LYS A 89 0.07 -21.31 -6.92
C LYS A 89 1.13 -22.36 -7.28
N GLY A 90 2.09 -22.63 -6.40
CA GLY A 90 3.12 -23.66 -6.61
C GLY A 90 2.60 -25.09 -6.46
N PHE A 91 1.58 -25.31 -5.60
CA PHE A 91 0.98 -26.62 -5.38
C PHE A 91 -0.18 -26.94 -6.35
N GLU A 92 -1.05 -25.97 -6.61
CA GLU A 92 -2.32 -26.19 -7.34
C GLU A 92 -2.27 -25.72 -8.81
N GLY A 93 -1.23 -24.98 -9.20
CA GLY A 93 -1.19 -24.29 -10.49
C GLY A 93 -2.17 -23.10 -10.53
N VAL A 94 -2.36 -22.52 -11.72
CA VAL A 94 -3.41 -21.50 -11.95
C VAL A 94 -4.63 -22.22 -12.48
N SER A 95 -5.78 -22.10 -11.79
CA SER A 95 -7.05 -22.65 -12.29
C SER A 95 -7.35 -22.07 -13.67
N GLY A 96 -7.64 -22.93 -14.65
CA GLY A 96 -7.80 -22.54 -16.05
C GLY A 96 -9.07 -21.73 -16.35
N ASN A 97 -10.04 -21.71 -15.43
CA ASN A 97 -11.27 -20.93 -15.58
C ASN A 97 -11.90 -20.62 -14.21
N PRO A 98 -11.35 -19.65 -13.45
CA PRO A 98 -11.91 -19.31 -12.16
C PRO A 98 -13.23 -18.53 -12.35
N SER A 99 -14.31 -19.00 -11.72
CA SER A 99 -15.63 -18.36 -11.77
C SER A 99 -15.82 -17.28 -10.70
N GLN A 100 -14.98 -17.26 -9.67
CA GLN A 100 -15.06 -16.33 -8.54
C GLN A 100 -13.68 -16.10 -7.91
N CYS A 101 -13.52 -14.95 -7.25
CA CYS A 101 -12.36 -14.68 -6.40
C CYS A 101 -12.50 -15.39 -5.05
N GLU A 102 -11.39 -15.87 -4.51
CA GLU A 102 -11.35 -16.43 -3.17
C GLU A 102 -11.04 -15.35 -2.13
N ASP A 103 -11.33 -15.64 -0.86
CA ASP A 103 -11.06 -14.75 0.27
C ASP A 103 -9.61 -14.27 0.31
N MET A 104 -8.66 -15.13 -0.09
CA MET A 104 -7.24 -14.76 -0.15
C MET A 104 -6.95 -13.71 -1.22
N ASP A 105 -7.59 -13.77 -2.38
CA ASP A 105 -7.40 -12.81 -3.47
C ASP A 105 -7.95 -11.43 -3.05
N VAL A 106 -9.09 -11.43 -2.38
CA VAL A 106 -9.73 -10.24 -1.81
C VAL A 106 -8.88 -9.65 -0.69
N ALA A 107 -8.44 -10.48 0.26
CA ALA A 107 -7.61 -10.03 1.37
C ALA A 107 -6.30 -9.41 0.89
N LEU A 108 -5.66 -10.03 -0.11
CA LEU A 108 -4.42 -9.52 -0.68
C LEU A 108 -4.61 -8.19 -1.42
N SER A 109 -5.70 -8.04 -2.19
CA SER A 109 -5.99 -6.79 -2.89
C SER A 109 -6.31 -5.63 -1.94
N LEU A 110 -7.02 -5.91 -0.85
CA LEU A 110 -7.27 -4.92 0.20
C LEU A 110 -5.96 -4.50 0.89
N LYS A 111 -5.08 -5.47 1.20
CA LYS A 111 -3.78 -5.15 1.82
C LYS A 111 -2.83 -4.44 0.87
N PHE A 112 -2.84 -4.77 -0.42
CA PHE A 112 -2.15 -3.96 -1.42
C PHE A 112 -2.63 -2.51 -1.38
N ALA A 113 -3.96 -2.28 -1.42
CA ALA A 113 -4.52 -0.94 -1.40
C ALA A 113 -4.14 -0.16 -0.13
N HIS A 114 -4.09 -0.83 1.03
CA HIS A 114 -3.63 -0.21 2.27
C HIS A 114 -2.15 0.16 2.24
N VAL A 115 -1.28 -0.75 1.79
CA VAL A 115 0.17 -0.49 1.64
C VAL A 115 0.41 0.66 0.66
N TYR A 116 -0.30 0.66 -0.46
CA TYR A 116 -0.26 1.73 -1.46
C TYR A 116 -0.64 3.09 -0.86
N ASN A 117 -1.76 3.16 -0.13
CA ASN A 117 -2.17 4.38 0.57
C ASN A 117 -1.16 4.80 1.64
N GLY A 118 -0.59 3.85 2.40
CA GLY A 118 0.41 4.16 3.42
C GLY A 118 1.67 4.77 2.82
N TYR A 119 2.15 4.24 1.69
CA TYR A 119 3.28 4.86 0.96
C TYR A 119 2.92 6.24 0.39
N ALA A 120 1.69 6.44 -0.09
CA ALA A 120 1.23 7.76 -0.53
C ALA A 120 1.24 8.78 0.63
N HIS A 121 0.75 8.41 1.81
CA HIS A 121 0.79 9.27 3.00
C HIS A 121 2.21 9.59 3.44
N VAL A 122 3.12 8.61 3.40
CA VAL A 122 4.56 8.83 3.68
C VAL A 122 5.14 9.86 2.72
N ALA A 123 4.87 9.74 1.40
CA ALA A 123 5.37 10.69 0.43
C ALA A 123 4.86 12.12 0.69
N VAL A 124 3.60 12.29 1.12
CA VAL A 124 3.07 13.61 1.52
C VAL A 124 3.78 14.14 2.77
N LEU A 125 4.01 13.30 3.78
CA LEU A 125 4.72 13.70 5.00
C LEU A 125 6.18 14.10 4.71
N GLU A 126 6.86 13.36 3.82
CA GLU A 126 8.21 13.68 3.35
C GLU A 126 8.24 15.00 2.57
N GLN A 127 7.21 15.34 1.79
CA GLN A 127 7.13 16.64 1.11
C GLN A 127 6.96 17.83 2.07
N LEU A 128 6.27 17.63 3.19
CA LEU A 128 6.10 18.66 4.23
C LEU A 128 7.31 18.74 5.17
N GLY A 129 8.23 17.79 5.08
CA GLY A 129 9.41 17.70 5.92
C GLY A 129 10.70 17.94 5.17
N SER A 130 11.57 18.81 5.68
CA SER A 130 12.95 18.89 5.19
C SER A 130 13.81 17.64 5.47
N HIS A 131 13.21 16.52 5.90
CA HIS A 131 13.91 15.29 6.27
C HIS A 131 13.19 14.06 5.70
N GLN A 132 13.98 13.17 5.10
CA GLN A 132 13.53 11.85 4.67
C GLN A 132 13.18 11.01 5.91
N MET A 133 11.98 10.44 5.95
CA MET A 133 11.61 9.59 7.08
C MET A 133 12.44 8.30 7.03
N SER A 134 13.02 7.91 8.17
CA SER A 134 13.79 6.67 8.26
C SER A 134 12.88 5.49 7.93
N LEU A 135 13.02 5.01 6.70
CA LEU A 135 12.24 3.91 6.15
C LEU A 135 12.92 2.59 6.50
N LEU A 136 12.12 1.68 7.03
CA LEU A 136 12.43 0.25 7.20
C LEU A 136 12.95 -0.40 5.91
#